data_AF-A0A8C6UIQ9-F1
#
_entry.id   AF-A0A8C6UIQ9-F1
#
_cell.length_a   1.000
_cell.length_b   1.000
_cell.length_c   1.000
_cell.angle_alpha   90.00
_cell.angle_beta   90.00
_cell.angle_gamma   90.00
#
_symmetry.space_group_name_H-M   'P 1'
#
loop_
_entity.id
_entity.type
_entity.pdbx_description
1 polymer ?
#
loop_
_entity_poly.entity_id
_entity_poly.type
_entity_poly.pdbx_seq_one_letter_code
_entity_poly.pdbx_strand_id
1 'polypeptide(L)'
;MCPSRKGINVFTVLSRSSASGRRVTGRPISGSYSGVQPMGLLWSLSPEVPHRKFFKKQALSPHVVSFSVVNKQDGQILAQETNERCILGDGVQRQTVTEQGFTGVLFTPPGSGPFPAVLELSTFQSEKRAGLLANKGFVVMTVPIFTGKLDLTEPIHLDQYEAAVQYLLQHSKV
;
A
#
# COMPACT_ATOMS: atom_id res chain seq x y z
N MET A 1 5.68 -26.39 18.08
CA MET A 1 5.24 -25.95 16.74
C MET A 1 5.53 -24.47 16.60
N CYS A 2 6.58 -24.09 15.86
CA CYS A 2 6.88 -22.69 15.56
C CYS A 2 5.84 -22.16 14.55
N PRO A 3 5.18 -21.01 14.81
CA PRO A 3 4.40 -20.36 13.78
C PRO A 3 5.35 -19.84 12.70
N SER A 4 5.07 -20.21 11.45
CA SER A 4 5.74 -19.71 10.24
C SER A 4 5.81 -18.19 10.27
N ARG A 5 7.01 -17.63 10.47
CA ARG A 5 7.31 -16.22 10.19
C ARG A 5 7.11 -16.01 8.69
N LYS A 6 5.98 -15.41 8.31
CA LYS A 6 5.75 -14.97 6.93
C LYS A 6 6.74 -13.85 6.61
N GLY A 7 7.85 -14.21 5.95
CA GLY A 7 8.84 -13.38 5.25
C GLY A 7 9.01 -11.96 5.78
N ILE A 8 9.99 -11.77 6.65
CA ILE A 8 10.40 -10.45 7.14
C ILE A 8 11.32 -9.85 6.06
N ASN A 9 10.95 -8.69 5.52
CA ASN A 9 11.83 -7.94 4.63
C ASN A 9 12.94 -7.31 5.49
N VAL A 10 14.20 -7.62 5.23
CA VAL A 10 15.35 -7.15 6.02
C VAL A 10 16.26 -6.28 5.15
N PHE A 11 16.55 -5.05 5.59
CA PHE A 11 17.53 -4.16 4.96
C PHE A 11 18.52 -3.64 5.99
N THR A 12 19.79 -3.66 5.62
CA THR A 12 20.87 -3.10 6.42
C THR A 12 21.48 -1.95 5.65
N VAL A 13 21.45 -0.75 6.24
CA VAL A 13 22.14 0.41 5.70
C VAL A 13 23.16 0.87 6.72
N LEU A 14 24.41 0.97 6.29
CA LEU A 14 25.49 1.42 7.13
C LEU A 14 25.59 2.94 7.06
N SER A 15 25.40 3.61 8.20
CA SER A 15 25.59 5.06 8.33
C SER A 15 26.54 5.36 9.49
N ARG A 16 27.26 6.50 9.42
CA ARG A 16 28.01 7.05 10.56
C ARG A 16 27.08 7.92 11.39
N SER A 17 27.10 7.77 12.71
CA SER A 17 26.47 8.74 13.60
C SER A 17 27.25 10.06 13.54
N SER A 18 26.53 11.18 13.40
CA SER A 18 27.10 12.51 13.63
C SER A 18 27.12 12.77 15.14
N ALA A 19 28.13 13.49 15.63
CA ALA A 19 28.35 13.81 17.04
C ALA A 19 27.19 14.54 17.75
N SER A 20 26.16 15.00 17.01
CA SER A 20 25.03 15.75 17.56
C SER A 20 23.72 14.96 17.72
N GLY A 21 23.69 13.65 17.43
CA GLY A 21 22.62 12.74 17.85
C GLY A 21 21.18 13.05 17.40
N ARG A 22 20.93 14.05 16.53
CA ARG A 22 19.56 14.59 16.36
C ARG A 22 18.88 14.36 15.01
N ARG A 23 19.56 13.97 13.92
CA ARG A 23 18.90 13.73 12.62
C ARG A 23 19.65 12.74 11.72
N VAL A 24 18.90 11.93 10.98
CA VAL A 24 19.40 11.15 9.82
C VAL A 24 19.60 12.09 8.63
N THR A 25 20.56 13.01 8.73
CA THR A 25 21.05 13.81 7.58
C THR A 25 22.29 13.17 6.93
N GLY A 26 22.72 12.02 7.45
CA GLY A 26 23.88 11.30 6.97
C GLY A 26 23.58 10.53 5.68
N ARG A 27 24.43 10.72 4.67
CA ARG A 27 24.51 9.86 3.49
C ARG A 27 24.89 8.43 3.93
N PRO A 28 24.23 7.36 3.42
CA PRO A 28 24.69 6.00 3.60
C PRO A 28 26.11 5.81 3.09
N ILE A 29 26.91 5.07 3.84
CA ILE A 29 28.26 4.69 3.44
C ILE A 29 28.20 3.50 2.47
N SER A 30 27.29 2.57 2.73
CA SER A 30 27.02 1.39 1.90
C SER A 30 25.67 0.78 2.29
N GLY A 31 25.10 -0.03 1.41
CA GLY A 31 23.84 -0.72 1.60
C GLY A 31 22.96 -0.63 0.36
N SER A 32 21.65 -0.73 0.57
CA SER A 32 20.66 -0.89 -0.49
C SER A 32 20.27 0.39 -1.22
N TYR A 33 20.77 1.55 -0.80
CA TYR A 33 20.65 2.80 -1.51
C TYR A 33 21.84 3.72 -1.22
N SER A 34 21.98 4.80 -2.00
CA SER A 34 23.05 5.78 -1.87
C SER A 34 22.53 7.22 -1.99
N GLY A 35 23.28 8.18 -1.46
CA GLY A 35 22.87 9.58 -1.44
C GLY A 35 21.94 9.92 -0.26
N VAL A 36 21.54 11.19 -0.15
CA VAL A 36 20.65 11.66 0.92
C VAL A 36 19.21 11.41 0.50
N GLN A 37 18.66 10.27 0.93
CA GLN A 37 17.32 9.85 0.55
C GLN A 37 16.49 9.53 1.81
N PRO A 38 15.65 10.46 2.29
CA PRO A 38 14.90 10.30 3.55
C PRO A 38 14.01 9.04 3.59
N MET A 39 13.47 8.64 2.44
CA MET A 39 12.64 7.44 2.29
C MET A 39 13.42 6.22 1.79
N GLY A 40 14.76 6.30 1.75
CA GLY A 40 15.69 5.27 1.29
C GLY A 40 15.33 3.88 1.77
N LEU A 41 15.23 3.74 3.09
CA LEU A 41 14.95 2.47 3.77
C LEU A 41 13.60 1.83 3.37
N LEU A 42 12.65 2.61 2.86
CA LEU A 42 11.30 2.14 2.53
C LEU A 42 11.13 1.82 1.04
N TRP A 43 11.62 2.66 0.13
CA TRP A 43 11.49 2.35 -1.30
C TRP A 43 12.54 1.34 -1.76
N SER A 44 13.69 1.25 -1.08
CA SER A 44 14.74 0.25 -1.38
C SER A 44 14.45 -1.12 -0.76
N LEU A 45 13.26 -1.33 -0.19
CA LEU A 45 12.85 -2.63 0.31
C LEU A 45 12.78 -3.63 -0.84
N SER A 46 13.56 -4.70 -0.73
CA SER A 46 13.55 -5.89 -1.56
C SER A 46 13.06 -7.12 -0.77
N PRO A 47 12.55 -8.15 -1.44
CA PRO A 47 12.14 -9.37 -0.76
C PRO A 47 13.38 -10.16 -0.29
N GLU A 48 13.25 -10.88 0.83
CA GLU A 48 14.26 -11.86 1.26
C GLU A 48 14.32 -13.06 0.28
N VAL A 49 13.14 -13.51 -0.18
CA VAL A 49 13.02 -14.57 -1.19
C VAL A 49 13.04 -13.93 -2.57
N PRO A 50 13.98 -14.32 -3.47
CA PRO A 50 14.03 -13.82 -4.83
C PRO A 50 12.68 -13.95 -5.56
N HIS A 51 12.43 -13.04 -6.49
CA HIS A 51 11.23 -13.04 -7.34
C HIS A 51 9.89 -12.90 -6.61
N ARG A 52 9.88 -12.40 -5.36
CA ARG A 52 8.64 -12.01 -4.67
C ARG A 52 8.32 -10.53 -4.81
N LYS A 53 7.07 -10.22 -5.15
CA LYS A 53 6.56 -8.85 -5.18
C LYS A 53 6.00 -8.47 -3.82
N PHE A 54 6.22 -7.22 -3.40
CA PHE A 54 5.51 -6.67 -2.25
C PHE A 54 3.99 -6.63 -2.51
N PHE A 55 3.25 -7.41 -1.75
CA PHE A 55 1.80 -7.53 -1.92
C PHE A 55 1.08 -7.34 -0.58
N LYS A 56 0.29 -6.25 -0.50
CA LYS A 56 -0.60 -5.95 0.62
C LYS A 56 -2.04 -6.26 0.21
N LYS A 57 -2.61 -7.33 0.76
CA LYS A 57 -3.93 -7.84 0.38
C LYS A 57 -5.09 -7.07 1.01
N GLN A 58 -4.97 -6.71 2.29
CA GLN A 58 -6.03 -6.07 3.06
C GLN A 58 -5.69 -4.59 3.29
N ALA A 59 -6.58 -3.67 2.90
CA ALA A 59 -6.41 -2.24 3.16
C ALA A 59 -6.63 -1.87 4.64
N LEU A 60 -7.48 -2.64 5.34
CA LEU A 60 -7.86 -2.37 6.73
C LEU A 60 -6.75 -2.61 7.75
N SER A 61 -5.81 -3.52 7.47
CA SER A 61 -4.69 -3.76 8.38
C SER A 61 -3.50 -2.87 8.03
N PRO A 62 -2.80 -2.25 9.01
CA PRO A 62 -1.55 -1.57 8.73
C PRO A 62 -0.48 -2.55 8.23
N HIS A 63 0.52 -2.03 7.53
CA HIS A 63 1.78 -2.72 7.30
C HIS A 63 2.80 -2.25 8.33
N VAL A 64 3.30 -3.15 9.16
CA VAL A 64 4.28 -2.83 10.20
C VAL A 64 5.68 -2.97 9.63
N VAL A 65 6.46 -1.91 9.71
CA VAL A 65 7.89 -1.88 9.35
C VAL A 65 8.70 -1.76 10.63
N SER A 66 9.64 -2.67 10.87
CA SER A 66 10.57 -2.59 11.99
C SER A 66 11.87 -1.95 11.52
N PHE A 67 12.31 -0.92 12.24
CA PHE A 67 13.62 -0.30 12.07
C PHE A 67 14.52 -0.74 13.21
N SER A 68 15.74 -1.17 12.89
CA SER A 68 16.72 -1.57 13.88
C SER A 68 18.05 -0.89 13.59
N VAL A 69 18.69 -0.38 14.63
CA VAL A 69 20.07 0.10 14.59
C VAL A 69 20.93 -1.03 15.14
N VAL A 70 21.88 -1.50 14.34
CA VAL A 70 22.71 -2.66 14.67
C VAL A 70 24.17 -2.22 14.73
N ASN A 71 24.88 -2.62 15.79
CA ASN A 71 26.31 -2.47 15.88
C ASN A 71 26.98 -3.44 14.88
N LYS A 72 27.82 -2.91 14.00
CA LYS A 72 28.46 -3.69 12.94
C LYS A 72 29.48 -4.71 13.49
N GLN A 73 30.09 -4.44 14.64
CA GLN A 73 31.21 -5.26 15.15
C GLN A 73 30.73 -6.59 15.73
N ASP A 74 29.64 -6.57 16.50
CA ASP A 74 29.12 -7.71 17.25
C ASP A 74 27.70 -8.13 16.81
N GLY A 75 27.07 -7.36 15.91
CA GLY A 75 25.70 -7.59 15.46
C GLY A 75 24.65 -7.25 16.52
N GLN A 76 25.01 -6.58 17.61
CA GLN A 76 24.08 -6.23 18.69
C GLN A 76 23.07 -5.18 18.21
N ILE A 77 21.78 -5.41 18.49
CA ILE A 77 20.74 -4.39 18.27
C ILE A 77 20.89 -3.31 19.35
N LEU A 78 21.22 -2.10 18.93
CA LEU A 78 21.38 -0.93 19.80
C LEU A 78 20.04 -0.25 20.08
N ALA A 79 19.14 -0.24 19.10
CA ALA A 79 17.80 0.32 19.20
C ALA A 79 16.88 -0.34 18.18
N GLN A 80 15.59 -0.40 18.49
CA GLN A 80 14.57 -0.91 17.59
C GLN A 80 13.27 -0.16 17.79
N GLU A 81 12.61 0.18 16.68
CA GLU A 81 11.32 0.85 16.67
C GLU A 81 10.44 0.30 15.56
N THR A 82 9.11 0.41 15.73
CA THR A 82 8.14 0.00 14.72
C THR A 82 7.41 1.21 14.13
N ASN A 83 7.11 1.13 12.84
CA ASN A 83 6.30 2.10 12.12
C ASN A 83 5.12 1.39 11.47
N GLU A 84 3.92 1.76 11.89
CA GLU A 84 2.70 1.32 11.23
C GLU A 84 2.40 2.19 10.02
N ARG A 85 2.14 1.54 8.88
CA ARG A 85 1.81 2.20 7.62
C ARG A 85 0.41 1.77 7.18
N CYS A 86 -0.56 2.64 7.42
CA CYS A 86 -1.96 2.43 7.04
C CYS A 86 -2.20 2.80 5.56
N ILE A 87 -3.07 2.04 4.88
CA ILE A 87 -3.56 2.42 3.55
C ILE A 87 -4.70 3.43 3.68
N LEU A 88 -5.64 3.18 4.60
CA LEU A 88 -6.77 4.07 4.84
C LEU A 88 -6.38 5.12 5.87
N GLY A 89 -6.66 6.37 5.54
CA GLY A 89 -6.58 7.49 6.46
C GLY A 89 -7.82 7.57 7.35
N ASP A 90 -7.72 8.38 8.39
CA ASP A 90 -8.77 8.52 9.39
C ASP A 90 -10.10 8.95 8.76
N GLY A 91 -11.18 8.24 9.08
CA GLY A 91 -12.53 8.54 8.62
C GLY A 91 -12.85 8.14 7.17
N VAL A 92 -11.90 7.59 6.41
CA VAL A 92 -12.20 7.02 5.09
C VAL A 92 -13.05 5.76 5.24
N GLN A 93 -14.21 5.74 4.58
CA GLN A 93 -15.13 4.62 4.60
C GLN A 93 -14.78 3.65 3.47
N ARG A 94 -14.79 2.35 3.79
CA ARG A 94 -14.61 1.26 2.82
C ARG A 94 -15.90 0.44 2.77
N GLN A 95 -16.45 0.25 1.58
CA GLN A 95 -17.64 -0.56 1.36
C GLN A 95 -17.42 -1.52 0.18
N THR A 96 -17.71 -2.80 0.36
CA THR A 96 -17.83 -3.72 -0.78
C THR A 96 -19.19 -3.48 -1.44
N VAL A 97 -19.20 -3.30 -2.75
CA VAL A 97 -20.41 -3.04 -3.54
C VAL A 97 -20.60 -4.21 -4.51
N THR A 98 -21.77 -4.82 -4.47
CA THR A 98 -22.16 -5.90 -5.40
C THR A 98 -23.52 -5.51 -5.96
N GLU A 99 -23.51 -5.15 -7.23
CA GLU A 99 -24.71 -4.78 -8.00
C GLU A 99 -24.88 -5.75 -9.17
N GLN A 100 -26.01 -5.68 -9.86
CA GLN A 100 -26.24 -6.50 -11.05
C GLN A 100 -25.18 -6.22 -12.11
N GLY A 101 -24.24 -7.16 -12.27
CA GLY A 101 -23.19 -7.10 -13.29
C GLY A 101 -21.80 -6.72 -12.82
N PHE A 102 -21.58 -6.27 -11.57
CA PHE A 102 -20.23 -6.03 -11.07
C PHE A 102 -20.08 -6.23 -9.55
N THR A 103 -18.85 -6.51 -9.12
CA THR A 103 -18.44 -6.45 -7.71
C THR A 103 -17.18 -5.62 -7.59
N GLY A 104 -17.24 -4.58 -6.76
CA GLY A 104 -16.15 -3.64 -6.53
C GLY A 104 -16.00 -3.26 -5.07
N VAL A 105 -15.03 -2.40 -4.78
CA VAL A 105 -14.86 -1.79 -3.45
C VAL A 105 -14.84 -0.28 -3.60
N LEU A 106 -15.77 0.37 -2.91
CA LEU A 106 -15.91 1.82 -2.84
C LEU A 106 -15.15 2.36 -1.63
N PHE A 107 -14.40 3.42 -1.85
CA PHE A 107 -13.75 4.22 -0.82
C PHE A 107 -14.28 5.64 -0.85
N THR A 108 -14.75 6.11 0.31
CA THR A 108 -15.41 7.42 0.44
C THR A 108 -14.66 8.28 1.46
N PRO A 109 -14.19 9.48 1.09
CA PRO A 109 -13.51 10.38 2.02
C PRO A 109 -14.42 10.83 3.18
N PRO A 110 -13.83 11.19 4.35
CA PRO A 110 -14.59 11.82 5.42
C PRO A 110 -15.10 13.21 4.99
N GLY A 111 -16.22 13.64 5.58
CA GLY A 111 -16.87 14.92 5.29
C GLY A 111 -18.15 14.80 4.47
N SER A 112 -18.79 15.96 4.23
CA SER A 112 -20.10 16.06 3.56
C SER A 112 -20.03 15.92 2.03
N GLY A 113 -18.87 16.15 1.42
CA GLY A 113 -18.72 16.23 -0.04
C GLY A 113 -19.32 17.53 -0.62
N PRO A 114 -19.52 17.59 -1.95
CA PRO A 114 -19.21 16.54 -2.93
C PRO A 114 -17.69 16.38 -3.15
N PHE A 115 -17.31 15.24 -3.72
CA PHE A 115 -15.93 14.89 -4.03
C PHE A 115 -15.81 14.42 -5.49
N PRO A 116 -14.69 14.71 -6.17
CA PRO A 116 -14.43 14.11 -7.48
C PRO A 116 -14.40 12.57 -7.38
N ALA A 117 -15.08 11.91 -8.31
CA ALA A 117 -15.12 10.46 -8.41
C ALA A 117 -14.05 9.89 -9.35
N VAL A 118 -13.52 8.71 -9.01
CA VAL A 118 -12.57 7.95 -9.84
C VAL A 118 -13.01 6.49 -9.90
N LEU A 119 -13.10 5.94 -11.11
CA LEU A 119 -13.18 4.49 -11.33
C LEU A 119 -11.77 3.95 -11.56
N GLU A 120 -11.26 3.14 -10.62
CA GLU A 120 -10.01 2.40 -10.79
C GLU A 120 -10.29 1.02 -11.38
N LEU A 121 -9.66 0.73 -12.52
CA LEU A 121 -9.61 -0.62 -13.08
C LEU A 121 -8.31 -1.30 -12.66
N SER A 122 -8.44 -2.40 -11.90
CA SER A 122 -7.29 -3.19 -11.45
C SER A 122 -7.28 -4.53 -12.18
N THR A 123 -6.11 -5.07 -12.55
CA THR A 123 -6.06 -6.39 -13.22
C THR A 123 -6.69 -7.47 -12.33
N PHE A 124 -6.33 -7.48 -11.06
CA PHE A 124 -6.93 -8.30 -10.01
C PHE A 124 -7.31 -7.39 -8.86
N GLN A 125 -8.25 -7.84 -8.02
CA GLN A 125 -8.76 -7.05 -6.91
C GLN A 125 -7.62 -6.49 -6.05
N SER A 126 -7.53 -5.15 -6.02
CA SER A 126 -6.55 -4.42 -5.24
C SER A 126 -7.17 -3.15 -4.67
N GLU A 127 -6.98 -2.93 -3.37
CA GLU A 127 -7.55 -1.77 -2.68
C GLU A 127 -6.51 -0.66 -2.41
N LYS A 128 -5.25 -0.89 -2.77
CA LYS A 128 -4.14 -0.02 -2.37
C LYS A 128 -4.25 1.37 -2.98
N ARG A 129 -4.48 1.45 -4.30
CA ARG A 129 -4.53 2.72 -5.02
C ARG A 129 -5.81 3.47 -4.67
N ALA A 130 -6.95 2.79 -4.76
CA ALA A 130 -8.25 3.36 -4.39
C ALA A 130 -8.26 3.92 -2.95
N GLY A 131 -7.79 3.14 -1.97
CA GLY A 131 -7.70 3.61 -0.58
C GLY A 131 -6.78 4.82 -0.40
N LEU A 132 -5.59 4.81 -1.04
CA LEU A 132 -4.66 5.95 -0.96
C LEU A 132 -5.19 7.22 -1.65
N LEU A 133 -5.95 7.07 -2.73
CA LEU A 133 -6.60 8.18 -3.42
C LEU A 133 -7.77 8.75 -2.60
N ALA A 134 -8.53 7.91 -1.90
CA ALA A 134 -9.60 8.39 -1.03
C ALA A 134 -9.08 9.28 0.11
N ASN A 135 -7.87 9.00 0.62
CA ASN A 135 -7.19 9.88 1.58
C ASN A 135 -6.88 11.29 1.02
N LYS A 136 -6.99 11.48 -0.30
CA LYS A 136 -6.77 12.75 -0.99
C LYS A 136 -8.07 13.46 -1.40
N GLY A 137 -9.22 12.98 -0.91
CA GLY A 137 -10.51 13.62 -1.16
C GLY A 137 -11.21 13.18 -2.44
N PHE A 138 -10.97 11.94 -2.87
CA PHE A 138 -11.66 11.33 -4.02
C PHE A 138 -12.60 10.21 -3.57
N VAL A 139 -13.80 10.15 -4.14
CA VAL A 139 -14.62 8.92 -4.05
C VAL A 139 -14.08 7.94 -5.08
N VAL A 140 -13.61 6.77 -4.66
CA VAL A 140 -12.92 5.84 -5.56
C VAL A 140 -13.57 4.47 -5.53
N MET A 141 -14.06 4.00 -6.67
CA MET A 141 -14.51 2.61 -6.86
C MET A 141 -13.39 1.83 -7.55
N THR A 142 -12.91 0.75 -6.94
CA THR A 142 -12.04 -0.21 -7.64
C THR A 142 -12.85 -1.40 -8.12
N VAL A 143 -12.76 -1.70 -9.41
CA VAL A 143 -13.36 -2.89 -10.04
C VAL A 143 -12.25 -3.71 -10.70
N PRO A 144 -12.13 -5.02 -10.39
CA PRO A 144 -11.14 -5.88 -11.03
C PRO A 144 -11.58 -6.25 -12.45
N ILE A 145 -10.62 -6.27 -13.38
CA ILE A 145 -10.83 -6.76 -14.75
C ILE A 145 -11.05 -8.28 -14.74
N PHE A 146 -10.29 -8.99 -13.91
CA PHE A 146 -10.41 -10.43 -13.73
C PHE A 146 -10.86 -10.75 -12.30
N THR A 147 -12.04 -11.38 -12.19
CA THR A 147 -12.63 -11.84 -10.91
C THR A 147 -12.23 -13.28 -10.56
N GLY A 148 -11.49 -13.96 -11.44
CA GLY A 148 -11.10 -15.35 -11.29
C GLY A 148 -9.77 -15.70 -11.96
N LYS A 149 -9.71 -16.86 -12.61
CA LYS A 149 -8.52 -17.26 -13.37
C LYS A 149 -8.33 -16.29 -14.54
N LEU A 150 -7.08 -15.91 -14.79
CA LEU A 150 -6.74 -15.09 -15.94
C LEU A 150 -7.04 -15.88 -17.22
N ASP A 151 -8.08 -15.46 -17.92
CA ASP A 151 -8.39 -15.93 -19.26
C ASP A 151 -8.28 -14.73 -20.21
N LEU A 152 -7.28 -14.77 -21.10
CA LEU A 152 -7.02 -13.71 -22.07
C LEU A 152 -7.71 -13.97 -23.41
N THR A 153 -8.42 -15.09 -23.54
CA THR A 153 -9.12 -15.46 -24.77
C THR A 153 -10.55 -14.91 -24.81
N GLU A 154 -11.13 -14.67 -23.64
CA GLU A 154 -12.44 -14.05 -23.49
C GLU A 154 -12.36 -12.52 -23.70
N PRO A 155 -13.25 -11.94 -24.51
CA PRO A 155 -13.31 -10.49 -24.66
C PRO A 155 -13.70 -9.82 -23.35
N ILE A 156 -13.12 -8.64 -23.08
CA ILE A 156 -13.47 -7.85 -21.90
C ILE A 156 -14.81 -7.18 -22.16
N HIS A 157 -15.87 -7.69 -21.53
CA HIS A 157 -17.18 -7.05 -21.53
C HIS A 157 -17.16 -5.74 -20.73
N LEU A 158 -17.64 -4.66 -21.35
CA LEU A 158 -17.60 -3.31 -20.75
C LEU A 158 -18.82 -2.97 -19.89
N ASP A 159 -19.92 -3.72 -20.02
CA ASP A 159 -21.19 -3.48 -19.34
C ASP A 159 -21.05 -3.36 -17.81
N GLN A 160 -20.16 -4.17 -17.22
CA GLN A 160 -19.87 -4.11 -15.78
C GLN A 160 -19.25 -2.77 -15.35
N TYR A 161 -18.44 -2.15 -16.21
CA TYR A 161 -17.80 -0.87 -15.92
C TYR A 161 -18.75 0.28 -16.18
N GLU A 162 -19.62 0.17 -17.17
CA GLU A 162 -20.72 1.12 -17.36
C GLU A 162 -21.63 1.13 -16.13
N ALA A 163 -22.05 -0.04 -15.64
CA ALA A 163 -22.83 -0.16 -14.40
C ALA A 163 -22.10 0.46 -13.19
N ALA A 164 -20.78 0.25 -13.08
CA ALA A 164 -19.97 0.86 -12.02
C ALA A 164 -19.87 2.39 -12.14
N VAL A 165 -19.78 2.94 -13.36
CA VAL A 165 -19.83 4.39 -13.60
C VAL A 165 -21.19 4.94 -13.21
N GLN A 166 -22.29 4.30 -13.61
CA GLN A 166 -23.63 4.75 -13.24
C GLN A 166 -23.85 4.74 -11.73
N TYR A 167 -23.37 3.69 -11.05
CA TYR A 167 -23.39 3.62 -9.59
C TYR A 167 -22.62 4.79 -8.95
N LEU A 168 -21.42 5.11 -9.45
CA LEU A 168 -20.62 6.24 -8.96
C LEU A 168 -21.32 7.59 -9.20
N LEU A 169 -21.94 7.80 -10.36
CA LEU A 169 -22.65 9.05 -10.70
C LEU A 169 -23.90 9.28 -9.84
N GLN A 170 -24.51 8.21 -9.30
CA GLN A 170 -25.67 8.29 -8.42
C GLN A 170 -25.29 8.40 -6.94
N HIS A 171 -24.00 8.30 -6.60
CA HIS A 171 -23.54 8.33 -5.22
C HIS A 171 -23.69 9.74 -4.63
N SER A 172 -24.34 9.86 -3.46
CA SER A 172 -24.73 11.15 -2.87
C SER A 172 -23.59 12.14 -2.55
N LYS A 173 -22.35 11.67 -2.56
CA LYS A 173 -21.14 12.49 -2.32
C LYS A 173 -20.30 12.74 -3.57
N VAL A 174 -20.80 12.38 -4.75
CA VAL A 174 -20.20 12.68 -6.07
C VAL A 174 -21.02 13.78 -6.70
#